data_AF-X1A478-F1
#
_entry.id   AF-X1A478-F1
#
_cell.length_a   1.000
_cell.length_b   1.000
_cell.length_c   1.000
_cell.angle_alpha   90.00
_cell.angle_beta   90.00
_cell.angle_gamma   90.00
#
_symmetry.space_group_name_H-M   'P 1'
#
loop_
_entity.id
_entity.type
_entity.pdbx_description
1 polymer ?
#
loop_
_entity_poly.entity_id
_entity_poly.type
_entity_poly.pdbx_seq_one_letter_code
_entity_poly.pdbx_strand_id
1 'polypeptide(L)'
;MSDLEGLTRRLLIQNKTDEEILKRLVQEYTDFKDIDKELAYTFANAILTECKRSDISEVSEPFIKDLLGINKANVTVGKQGVGCRGVGDFFVHKLIAGLSETKKQPFLSPTSLDDAGAVKLSNASILNGTNDVIIVSKMEGIHSRLSDFPFVCGFHVTRACLRDLYVKGAEPISIMIDVHLADDADVGKLFDFMAGVSTVAELSEVPITAGSTLRIGGDMVIGNRLVGGISAVGVAQNKLLARRNIKVGDKILMTEGAGGGTITTTAIYSGNHNVVNETMNIKFLEACNILLKKEYLKDIRAMCDVTNGGLRGDLYEINYEAKTGVTIYEDRVRELVNPVVLELLEKVGVDYLGVSLDALLIYCSESVSGQIISDLASINIK
;
A
#
# COMPACT_ATOMS: atom_id res chain seq x y z
N MET A 1 10.87 -0.41 -18.53
CA MET A 1 9.61 0.12 -19.08
C MET A 1 9.96 1.38 -19.83
N SER A 2 9.43 1.57 -21.03
CA SER A 2 9.56 2.80 -21.80
C SER A 2 8.16 3.37 -22.04
N ASP A 3 7.96 4.64 -21.67
CA ASP A 3 6.78 5.42 -22.03
C ASP A 3 7.09 6.10 -23.38
N LEU A 4 6.61 5.49 -24.46
CA LEU A 4 6.97 5.89 -25.82
C LEU A 4 6.34 7.23 -26.20
N GLU A 5 5.12 7.52 -25.75
CA GLU A 5 4.47 8.81 -25.95
C GLU A 5 5.19 9.91 -25.15
N GLY A 6 5.49 9.66 -23.87
CA GLY A 6 6.22 10.60 -23.03
C GLY A 6 7.61 10.92 -23.59
N LEU A 7 8.31 9.92 -24.10
CA LEU A 7 9.58 10.11 -24.81
C LEU A 7 9.40 10.96 -26.08
N THR A 8 8.43 10.62 -26.92
CA THR A 8 8.13 11.33 -28.18
C THR A 8 7.84 12.80 -27.93
N ARG A 9 6.93 13.11 -27.00
CA ARG A 9 6.57 14.49 -26.64
C ARG A 9 7.77 15.27 -26.10
N ARG A 10 8.63 14.63 -25.29
CA ARG A 10 9.86 15.26 -24.79
C ARG A 10 10.81 15.62 -25.93
N LEU A 11 10.98 14.75 -26.92
CA LEU A 11 11.88 15.01 -28.06
C LEU A 11 11.32 16.10 -28.98
N LEU A 12 10.00 16.15 -29.19
CA LEU A 12 9.33 17.24 -29.91
C LEU A 12 9.58 18.60 -29.23
N ILE A 13 9.46 18.67 -27.90
CA ILE A 13 9.76 19.90 -27.13
C ILE A 13 11.24 20.32 -27.26
N GLN A 14 12.14 19.36 -27.46
CA GLN A 14 13.56 19.61 -27.71
C GLN A 14 13.88 20.00 -29.16
N ASN A 15 12.87 20.20 -30.02
CA ASN A 15 12.99 20.51 -31.45
C ASN A 15 13.79 19.47 -32.22
N LYS A 16 13.69 18.19 -31.85
CA LYS A 16 14.26 17.07 -32.62
C LYS A 16 13.49 16.84 -33.92
N THR A 17 14.18 16.43 -34.97
CA THR A 17 13.54 16.12 -36.25
C THR A 17 12.73 14.82 -36.16
N ASP A 18 11.72 14.68 -37.02
CA ASP A 18 10.94 13.45 -37.12
C ASP A 18 11.83 12.22 -37.32
N GLU A 19 12.86 12.32 -38.16
CA GLU A 19 13.82 11.24 -38.41
C GLU A 19 14.60 10.86 -37.15
N GLU A 20 15.07 11.84 -36.36
CA GLU A 20 15.75 11.58 -35.10
C GLU A 20 14.83 10.88 -34.08
N ILE A 21 13.56 11.30 -34.02
CA ILE A 21 12.56 10.72 -33.11
C ILE A 21 12.23 9.29 -33.52
N LEU A 22 11.92 9.07 -34.80
CA LEU A 22 11.61 7.74 -35.33
C LEU A 22 12.76 6.78 -35.10
N LYS A 23 14.00 7.20 -35.38
CA LYS A 23 15.20 6.39 -35.10
C LYS A 23 15.30 6.01 -33.62
N ARG A 24 15.01 6.95 -32.71
CA ARG A 24 15.03 6.67 -31.26
C ARG A 24 13.94 5.69 -30.87
N LEU A 25 12.71 5.85 -31.36
CA LEU A 25 11.58 4.96 -31.05
C LEU A 25 11.78 3.55 -31.62
N VAL A 26 12.29 3.44 -32.85
CA VAL A 26 12.63 2.14 -33.45
C VAL A 26 13.65 1.42 -32.58
N GLN A 27 14.67 2.13 -32.08
CA GLN A 27 15.65 1.53 -31.17
C GLN A 27 14.99 0.99 -29.90
N GLU A 28 14.12 1.78 -29.25
CA GLU A 28 13.37 1.34 -28.06
C GLU A 28 12.55 0.08 -28.34
N TYR A 29 11.84 0.02 -29.47
CA TYR A 29 11.10 -1.17 -29.86
C TYR A 29 12.01 -2.39 -30.02
N THR A 30 13.11 -2.26 -30.74
CA THR A 30 14.04 -3.38 -30.97
C THR A 30 14.81 -3.80 -29.71
N ASP A 31 14.90 -2.93 -28.70
CA ASP A 31 15.54 -3.25 -27.41
C ASP A 31 14.62 -4.09 -26.51
N PHE A 32 13.29 -3.94 -26.62
CA PHE A 32 12.32 -4.62 -25.76
C PHE A 32 11.55 -5.75 -26.45
N LYS A 33 11.34 -5.67 -27.77
CA LYS A 33 10.51 -6.60 -28.56
C LYS A 33 11.33 -7.32 -29.61
N ASP A 34 11.01 -8.60 -29.82
CA ASP A 34 11.50 -9.40 -30.93
C ASP A 34 10.66 -9.15 -32.19
N ILE A 35 10.86 -7.99 -32.81
CA ILE A 35 10.21 -7.57 -34.05
C ILE A 35 11.23 -7.03 -35.05
N ASP A 36 10.92 -7.13 -36.33
CA ASP A 36 11.76 -6.54 -37.38
C ASP A 36 11.70 -5.00 -37.37
N LYS A 37 12.67 -4.39 -38.04
CA LYS A 37 12.82 -2.94 -38.10
C LYS A 37 11.69 -2.25 -38.89
N GLU A 38 11.06 -2.92 -39.85
CA GLU A 38 9.99 -2.33 -40.66
C GLU A 38 8.71 -2.19 -39.82
N LEU A 39 8.38 -3.21 -39.05
CA LEU A 39 7.26 -3.19 -38.11
C LEU A 39 7.51 -2.18 -36.98
N ALA A 40 8.72 -2.19 -36.39
CA ALA A 40 9.11 -1.20 -35.39
C ALA A 40 8.99 0.24 -35.90
N TYR A 41 9.37 0.49 -37.17
CA TYR A 41 9.22 1.80 -37.81
C TYR A 41 7.74 2.17 -37.99
N THR A 42 6.92 1.22 -38.41
CA THR A 42 5.47 1.42 -38.56
C THR A 42 4.84 1.87 -37.25
N PHE A 43 5.15 1.20 -36.14
CA PHE A 43 4.66 1.57 -34.81
C PHE A 43 5.21 2.92 -34.35
N ALA A 44 6.53 3.15 -34.47
CA ALA A 44 7.14 4.43 -34.14
C ALA A 44 6.49 5.61 -34.90
N ASN A 45 6.17 5.42 -36.17
CA ASN A 45 5.52 6.43 -37.00
C ASN A 45 4.06 6.70 -36.58
N ALA A 46 3.32 5.66 -36.18
CA ALA A 46 2.00 5.84 -35.60
C ALA A 46 2.05 6.69 -34.34
N ILE A 47 2.96 6.36 -33.40
CA ILE A 47 3.16 7.12 -32.15
C ILE A 47 3.48 8.59 -32.41
N LEU A 48 4.44 8.86 -33.30
CA LEU A 48 4.81 10.23 -33.65
C LEU A 48 3.61 11.01 -34.22
N THR A 49 2.85 10.37 -35.10
CA THR A 49 1.67 10.97 -35.72
C THR A 49 0.59 11.29 -34.67
N GLU A 50 0.30 10.35 -33.78
CA GLU A 50 -0.69 10.52 -32.72
C GLU A 50 -0.25 11.56 -31.69
N CYS A 51 1.03 11.58 -31.30
CA CYS A 51 1.59 12.58 -30.40
C CYS A 51 1.45 14.01 -30.95
N LYS A 52 1.69 14.20 -32.26
CA LYS A 52 1.49 15.50 -32.92
C LYS A 52 0.01 15.89 -32.95
N ARG A 53 -0.88 14.97 -33.32
CA ARG A 53 -2.33 15.23 -33.40
C ARG A 53 -2.99 15.51 -32.05
N SER A 54 -2.42 14.94 -30.98
CA SER A 54 -2.91 15.13 -29.61
C SER A 54 -2.18 16.27 -28.88
N ASP A 55 -1.45 17.12 -29.58
CA ASP A 55 -0.88 18.32 -28.98
C ASP A 55 -1.99 19.33 -28.64
N ILE A 56 -2.28 19.44 -27.35
CA ILE A 56 -3.28 20.37 -26.83
C ILE A 56 -2.88 21.84 -27.00
N SER A 57 -1.62 22.14 -27.37
CA SER A 57 -1.19 23.50 -27.67
C SER A 57 -1.96 24.10 -28.85
N GLU A 58 -2.35 23.26 -29.81
CA GLU A 58 -3.09 23.60 -31.03
C GLU A 58 -4.61 23.68 -30.83
N VAL A 59 -5.13 23.24 -29.67
CA VAL A 59 -6.56 23.31 -29.36
C VAL A 59 -6.98 24.77 -29.18
N SER A 60 -7.90 25.23 -30.04
CA SER A 60 -8.35 26.62 -30.09
C SER A 60 -9.46 26.94 -29.08
N GLU A 61 -10.28 25.96 -28.69
CA GLU A 61 -11.39 26.17 -27.75
C GLU A 61 -10.87 26.22 -26.30
N PRO A 62 -10.99 27.36 -25.59
CA PRO A 62 -10.38 27.53 -24.27
C PRO A 62 -10.87 26.51 -23.23
N PHE A 63 -12.18 26.23 -23.21
CA PHE A 63 -12.74 25.25 -22.30
C PHE A 63 -12.15 23.85 -22.50
N ILE A 64 -12.02 23.40 -23.74
CA ILE A 64 -11.43 22.09 -24.07
C ILE A 64 -9.94 22.07 -23.75
N LYS A 65 -9.23 23.17 -24.01
CA LYS A 65 -7.80 23.29 -23.67
C LYS A 65 -7.57 23.19 -22.16
N ASP A 66 -8.40 23.86 -21.37
CA ASP A 66 -8.34 23.80 -19.91
C ASP A 66 -8.72 22.42 -19.38
N LEU A 67 -9.72 21.77 -19.98
CA LEU A 67 -10.18 20.43 -19.61
C LEU A 67 -9.14 19.33 -19.88
N LEU A 68 -8.44 19.41 -21.02
CA LEU A 68 -7.40 18.43 -21.41
C LEU A 68 -6.05 18.72 -20.74
N GLY A 69 -5.84 19.94 -20.26
CA GLY A 69 -4.62 20.35 -19.56
C GLY A 69 -4.55 19.85 -18.12
N ILE A 70 -3.35 19.94 -17.52
CA ILE A 70 -3.14 19.75 -16.08
C ILE A 70 -2.57 21.02 -15.47
N ASN A 71 -2.99 21.32 -14.23
CA ASN A 71 -2.36 22.38 -13.44
C ASN A 71 -0.96 21.94 -13.00
N LYS A 72 0.07 22.68 -13.43
CA LYS A 72 1.47 22.32 -13.14
C LYS A 72 1.90 22.82 -11.77
N ALA A 73 2.21 21.88 -10.86
CA ALA A 73 2.82 22.19 -9.56
C ALA A 73 4.34 22.44 -9.62
N ASN A 74 4.99 22.16 -10.76
CA ASN A 74 6.44 22.27 -10.96
C ASN A 74 7.32 21.49 -9.95
N VAL A 75 6.76 20.46 -9.33
CA VAL A 75 7.47 19.49 -8.48
C VAL A 75 7.09 18.08 -8.91
N THR A 76 8.07 17.19 -9.03
CA THR A 76 7.84 15.78 -9.36
C THR A 76 7.44 15.00 -8.10
N VAL A 77 6.62 13.97 -8.24
CA VAL A 77 6.23 13.03 -7.16
C VAL A 77 7.45 12.54 -6.35
N GLY A 78 8.55 12.19 -7.02
CA GLY A 78 9.79 11.75 -6.35
C GLY A 78 10.47 12.83 -5.50
N LYS A 79 10.61 14.06 -6.02
CA LYS A 79 11.13 15.20 -5.24
C LYS A 79 10.22 15.59 -4.07
N GLN A 80 8.91 15.46 -4.25
CA GLN A 80 7.93 15.70 -3.20
C GLN A 80 7.97 14.60 -2.12
N GLY A 81 8.47 13.41 -2.46
CA GLY A 81 8.56 12.27 -1.55
C GLY A 81 7.23 11.55 -1.34
N VAL A 82 6.30 11.57 -2.31
CA VAL A 82 5.03 10.85 -2.15
C VAL A 82 5.30 9.34 -2.06
N GLY A 83 4.69 8.69 -1.08
CA GLY A 83 4.87 7.27 -0.77
C GLY A 83 6.03 6.95 0.20
N CYS A 84 6.74 7.95 0.73
CA CYS A 84 7.84 7.72 1.69
C CYS A 84 7.47 7.96 3.16
N ARG A 85 6.22 8.33 3.48
CA ARG A 85 5.75 8.71 4.83
C ARG A 85 6.57 9.86 5.46
N GLY A 86 7.13 10.73 4.62
CA GLY A 86 7.81 11.96 5.03
C GLY A 86 6.88 13.19 5.03
N VAL A 87 7.39 14.35 5.44
CA VAL A 87 6.62 15.62 5.49
C VAL A 87 5.96 15.95 4.16
N GLY A 88 6.68 15.76 3.05
CA GLY A 88 6.16 16.04 1.71
C GLY A 88 5.05 15.06 1.28
N ASP A 89 5.11 13.82 1.76
CA ASP A 89 4.08 12.81 1.56
C ASP A 89 2.79 13.19 2.28
N PHE A 90 2.91 13.52 3.58
CA PHE A 90 1.78 13.93 4.41
C PHE A 90 1.11 15.20 3.88
N PHE A 91 1.89 16.14 3.35
CA PHE A 91 1.36 17.34 2.72
C PHE A 91 0.45 17.01 1.52
N VAL A 92 0.92 16.15 0.61
CA VAL A 92 0.15 15.74 -0.57
C VAL A 92 -1.11 14.96 -0.17
N HIS A 93 -1.00 14.03 0.77
CA HIS A 93 -2.15 13.25 1.23
C HIS A 93 -3.24 14.12 1.86
N LYS A 94 -2.87 15.16 2.64
CA LYS A 94 -3.83 16.14 3.17
C LYS A 94 -4.54 16.90 2.05
N LEU A 95 -3.83 17.32 1.01
CA LEU A 95 -4.42 18.02 -0.14
C LEU A 95 -5.37 17.11 -0.93
N ILE A 96 -4.97 15.87 -1.23
CA ILE A 96 -5.82 14.91 -1.95
C ILE A 96 -7.10 14.63 -1.16
N ALA A 97 -6.98 14.42 0.15
CA ALA A 97 -8.13 14.19 1.03
C ALA A 97 -9.08 15.39 1.03
N GLY A 98 -8.56 16.61 1.20
CA GLY A 98 -9.35 17.84 1.18
C GLY A 98 -10.04 18.12 -0.16
N LEU A 99 -9.37 17.85 -1.29
CA LEU A 99 -9.95 18.01 -2.63
C LEU A 99 -11.06 16.99 -2.93
N SER A 100 -11.02 15.84 -2.25
CA SER A 100 -11.96 14.74 -2.46
C SER A 100 -13.18 14.80 -1.53
N GLU A 101 -13.25 15.80 -0.64
CA GLU A 101 -14.38 15.96 0.28
C GLU A 101 -15.67 16.34 -0.46
N THR A 102 -16.77 15.70 -0.07
CA THR A 102 -18.10 16.02 -0.59
C THR A 102 -19.04 16.41 0.55
N LYS A 103 -20.25 16.88 0.23
CA LYS A 103 -21.28 17.16 1.27
C LYS A 103 -21.66 15.92 2.07
N LYS A 104 -21.49 14.71 1.51
CA LYS A 104 -21.75 13.45 2.21
C LYS A 104 -20.45 13.00 2.87
N GLN A 105 -20.47 12.96 4.20
CA GLN A 105 -19.29 12.67 5.00
C GLN A 105 -19.26 11.19 5.45
N PRO A 106 -18.10 10.52 5.38
CA PRO A 106 -17.92 9.18 5.92
C PRO A 106 -17.86 9.22 7.46
N PHE A 107 -17.95 8.04 8.10
CA PHE A 107 -17.78 7.90 9.56
C PHE A 107 -16.31 8.03 9.98
N LEU A 108 -15.39 7.52 9.15
CA LEU A 108 -13.95 7.76 9.25
C LEU A 108 -13.47 8.23 7.87
N SER A 109 -13.04 9.49 7.81
CA SER A 109 -12.64 10.17 6.56
C SER A 109 -11.16 10.04 6.28
N PRO A 110 -10.72 10.02 5.00
CA PRO A 110 -9.32 10.17 4.62
C PRO A 110 -8.62 11.38 5.25
N THR A 111 -9.36 12.44 5.61
CA THR A 111 -8.78 13.60 6.31
C THR A 111 -8.29 13.31 7.72
N SER A 112 -8.70 12.18 8.31
CA SER A 112 -8.19 11.70 9.60
C SER A 112 -6.78 11.09 9.47
N LEU A 113 -6.32 10.79 8.23
CA LEU A 113 -5.05 10.11 7.95
C LEU A 113 -4.87 8.81 8.75
N ASP A 114 -5.99 8.12 9.03
CA ASP A 114 -6.01 6.81 9.69
C ASP A 114 -5.79 5.71 8.63
N ASP A 115 -5.59 4.47 9.08
CA ASP A 115 -5.16 3.37 8.20
C ASP A 115 -6.26 2.92 7.21
N ALA A 116 -7.53 3.21 7.52
CA ALA A 116 -8.68 2.85 6.69
C ALA A 116 -9.80 3.90 6.73
N GLY A 117 -10.73 3.83 5.77
CA GLY A 117 -11.98 4.61 5.76
C GLY A 117 -13.15 3.81 6.32
N ALA A 118 -14.20 4.47 6.80
CA ALA A 118 -15.37 3.76 7.32
C ALA A 118 -16.69 4.49 7.11
N VAL A 119 -17.78 3.73 7.00
CA VAL A 119 -19.17 4.21 7.03
C VAL A 119 -19.95 3.48 8.12
N LYS A 120 -20.86 4.20 8.78
CA LYS A 120 -21.74 3.63 9.79
C LYS A 120 -23.10 3.33 9.18
N LEU A 121 -23.56 2.08 9.28
CA LEU A 121 -24.91 1.70 8.88
C LEU A 121 -25.88 2.10 9.98
N SER A 122 -26.69 3.14 9.73
CA SER A 122 -27.64 3.69 10.70
C SER A 122 -29.07 3.16 10.56
N ASN A 123 -29.36 2.36 9.52
CA ASN A 123 -30.72 1.90 9.22
C ASN A 123 -30.91 0.45 9.67
N ALA A 124 -31.39 0.29 10.91
CA ALA A 124 -31.64 -0.99 11.59
C ALA A 124 -32.73 -1.87 10.94
N SER A 125 -33.34 -1.46 9.82
CA SER A 125 -34.29 -2.29 9.08
C SER A 125 -33.62 -3.35 8.19
N ILE A 126 -32.35 -3.14 7.82
CA ILE A 126 -31.56 -4.11 7.02
C ILE A 126 -30.90 -5.16 7.92
N LEU A 127 -30.66 -4.80 9.18
CA LEU A 127 -29.96 -5.63 10.16
C LEU A 127 -30.93 -5.89 11.30
N ASN A 128 -31.42 -7.12 11.45
CA ASN A 128 -32.34 -7.54 12.52
C ASN A 128 -31.70 -7.48 13.95
N GLY A 129 -30.79 -6.54 14.22
CA GLY A 129 -30.00 -6.45 15.43
C GLY A 129 -29.94 -5.03 16.01
N THR A 130 -29.58 -4.95 17.28
CA THR A 130 -29.47 -3.71 18.08
C THR A 130 -28.10 -3.03 17.97
N ASN A 131 -27.15 -3.62 17.24
CA ASN A 131 -25.75 -3.16 17.23
C ASN A 131 -25.47 -2.23 16.04
N ASP A 132 -24.66 -1.21 16.30
CA ASP A 132 -24.09 -0.37 15.26
C ASP A 132 -23.09 -1.18 14.42
N VAL A 133 -23.37 -1.31 13.12
CA VAL A 133 -22.46 -1.95 12.16
C VAL A 133 -21.67 -0.90 11.42
N ILE A 134 -20.35 -1.04 11.43
CA ILE A 134 -19.41 -0.13 10.77
C ILE A 134 -18.73 -0.92 9.65
N ILE A 135 -18.90 -0.47 8.41
CA ILE A 135 -18.17 -1.01 7.27
C ILE A 135 -16.87 -0.25 7.18
N VAL A 136 -15.75 -0.96 7.17
CA VAL A 136 -14.41 -0.42 7.03
C VAL A 136 -13.86 -0.83 5.66
N SER A 137 -13.25 0.09 4.94
CA SER A 137 -12.67 -0.17 3.63
C SER A 137 -11.23 0.32 3.56
N LYS A 138 -10.39 -0.48 2.92
CA LYS A 138 -8.97 -0.21 2.69
C LYS A 138 -8.63 -0.43 1.23
N MET A 139 -7.74 0.39 0.68
CA MET A 139 -7.04 0.16 -0.58
C MET A 139 -5.54 0.23 -0.31
N GLU A 140 -4.79 -0.78 -0.74
CA GLU A 140 -3.35 -0.86 -0.58
C GLU A 140 -2.67 -1.03 -1.94
N GLY A 141 -1.74 -0.13 -2.24
CA GLY A 141 -1.12 -0.01 -3.56
C GLY A 141 0.25 -0.67 -3.66
N ILE A 142 0.57 -1.19 -4.84
CA ILE A 142 1.89 -1.74 -5.15
C ILE A 142 2.82 -0.60 -5.57
N HIS A 143 3.77 -0.26 -4.71
CA HIS A 143 4.79 0.75 -4.97
C HIS A 143 6.21 0.22 -4.74
N SER A 144 6.34 -1.03 -4.27
CA SER A 144 7.61 -1.65 -3.99
C SER A 144 8.28 -2.21 -5.25
N ARG A 145 9.55 -2.61 -5.09
CA ARG A 145 10.29 -3.34 -6.13
C ARG A 145 9.96 -4.84 -6.15
N LEU A 146 8.97 -5.28 -5.36
CA LEU A 146 8.51 -6.67 -5.36
C LEU A 146 7.65 -7.01 -6.57
N SER A 147 7.23 -6.05 -7.39
CA SER A 147 6.53 -6.34 -8.66
C SER A 147 7.33 -7.26 -9.62
N ASP A 148 8.64 -7.40 -9.42
CA ASP A 148 9.49 -8.34 -10.14
C ASP A 148 9.49 -9.77 -9.53
N PHE A 149 8.87 -9.93 -8.36
CA PHE A 149 8.66 -11.18 -7.61
C PHE A 149 7.16 -11.32 -7.29
N PRO A 150 6.31 -11.63 -8.29
CA PRO A 150 4.88 -11.35 -8.22
C PRO A 150 4.16 -12.09 -7.09
N PHE A 151 4.50 -13.35 -6.81
CA PHE A 151 3.96 -14.10 -5.68
C PHE A 151 4.20 -13.39 -4.34
N VAL A 152 5.45 -13.01 -4.09
CA VAL A 152 5.85 -12.29 -2.88
C VAL A 152 5.17 -10.92 -2.81
N CYS A 153 5.00 -10.25 -3.95
CA CYS A 153 4.25 -9.00 -4.04
C CYS A 153 2.78 -9.17 -3.65
N GLY A 154 2.09 -10.16 -4.24
CA GLY A 154 0.69 -10.46 -3.96
C GLY A 154 0.47 -10.83 -2.51
N PHE A 155 1.35 -11.67 -1.95
CA PHE A 155 1.33 -12.06 -0.55
C PHE A 155 1.41 -10.83 0.37
N HIS A 156 2.44 -10.01 0.24
CA HIS A 156 2.63 -8.87 1.16
C HIS A 156 1.60 -7.76 0.99
N VAL A 157 1.18 -7.45 -0.24
CA VAL A 157 0.18 -6.38 -0.46
C VAL A 157 -1.20 -6.80 0.07
N THR A 158 -1.56 -8.10 -0.04
CA THR A 158 -2.80 -8.62 0.56
C THR A 158 -2.72 -8.59 2.08
N ARG A 159 -1.61 -9.08 2.64
CA ARG A 159 -1.39 -9.06 4.10
C ARG A 159 -1.48 -7.62 4.63
N ALA A 160 -0.84 -6.67 3.96
CA ALA A 160 -0.89 -5.26 4.35
C ALA A 160 -2.30 -4.68 4.26
N CYS A 161 -3.07 -5.02 3.22
CA CYS A 161 -4.46 -4.57 3.09
C CYS A 161 -5.35 -5.08 4.24
N LEU A 162 -5.25 -6.38 4.57
CA LEU A 162 -6.04 -6.98 5.65
C LEU A 162 -5.62 -6.46 7.02
N ARG A 163 -4.31 -6.28 7.23
CA ARG A 163 -3.74 -5.73 8.46
C ARG A 163 -4.39 -4.40 8.86
N ASP A 164 -4.52 -3.48 7.90
CA ASP A 164 -5.09 -2.15 8.11
C ASP A 164 -6.58 -2.21 8.54
N LEU A 165 -7.32 -3.23 8.10
CA LEU A 165 -8.69 -3.47 8.60
C LEU A 165 -8.66 -4.02 10.03
N TYR A 166 -7.83 -5.02 10.29
CA TYR A 166 -7.71 -5.64 11.61
C TYR A 166 -7.32 -4.64 12.70
N VAL A 167 -6.37 -3.74 12.43
CA VAL A 167 -5.97 -2.72 13.42
C VAL A 167 -7.07 -1.71 13.70
N LYS A 168 -8.09 -1.56 12.83
CA LYS A 168 -9.27 -0.75 13.13
C LYS A 168 -10.34 -1.52 13.91
N GLY A 169 -10.10 -2.80 14.22
CA GLY A 169 -11.07 -3.68 14.89
C GLY A 169 -12.10 -4.27 13.94
N ALA A 170 -11.84 -4.27 12.63
CA ALA A 170 -12.74 -4.81 11.63
C ALA A 170 -12.32 -6.22 11.22
N GLU A 171 -13.27 -7.14 11.19
CA GLU A 171 -13.10 -8.47 10.61
C GLU A 171 -13.22 -8.36 9.08
N PRO A 172 -12.17 -8.70 8.31
CA PRO A 172 -12.25 -8.66 6.86
C PRO A 172 -13.24 -9.70 6.31
N ILE A 173 -14.01 -9.33 5.30
CA ILE A 173 -15.05 -10.19 4.71
C ILE A 173 -14.99 -10.28 3.18
N SER A 174 -14.17 -9.46 2.53
CA SER A 174 -14.08 -9.39 1.07
C SER A 174 -12.77 -8.75 0.64
N ILE A 175 -12.13 -9.35 -0.36
CA ILE A 175 -10.96 -8.83 -1.07
C ILE A 175 -11.34 -8.50 -2.52
N MET A 176 -10.85 -7.38 -3.04
CA MET A 176 -10.95 -7.00 -4.45
C MET A 176 -9.58 -6.61 -4.98
N ILE A 177 -9.32 -6.89 -6.26
CA ILE A 177 -7.96 -6.77 -6.83
C ILE A 177 -8.01 -5.90 -8.09
N ASP A 178 -7.14 -4.90 -8.19
CA ASP A 178 -6.94 -4.15 -9.45
C ASP A 178 -5.46 -4.26 -9.83
N VAL A 179 -5.16 -4.98 -10.92
CA VAL A 179 -3.78 -5.29 -11.33
C VAL A 179 -3.56 -5.05 -12.81
N HIS A 180 -2.43 -4.44 -13.13
CA HIS A 180 -2.12 -3.95 -14.47
C HIS A 180 -0.70 -4.36 -14.86
N LEU A 181 -0.53 -4.83 -16.09
CA LEU A 181 0.79 -5.23 -16.61
C LEU A 181 1.13 -4.43 -17.86
N ALA A 182 2.40 -4.06 -17.99
CA ALA A 182 2.91 -3.50 -19.23
C ALA A 182 2.91 -4.56 -20.35
N ASP A 183 2.95 -4.10 -21.60
CA ASP A 183 2.62 -4.92 -22.78
C ASP A 183 3.48 -6.17 -22.96
N ASP A 184 4.76 -6.09 -22.56
CA ASP A 184 5.74 -7.18 -22.72
C ASP A 184 5.88 -8.05 -21.47
N ALA A 185 5.01 -7.88 -20.49
CA ALA A 185 5.04 -8.70 -19.30
C ALA A 185 4.54 -10.11 -19.60
N ASP A 186 5.26 -11.12 -19.11
CA ASP A 186 4.79 -12.50 -19.14
C ASP A 186 3.51 -12.64 -18.28
N VAL A 187 2.47 -13.28 -18.84
CA VAL A 187 1.20 -13.50 -18.15
C VAL A 187 1.37 -14.35 -16.88
N GLY A 188 2.41 -15.16 -16.79
CA GLY A 188 2.80 -15.87 -15.58
C GLY A 188 2.98 -14.94 -14.37
N LYS A 189 3.38 -13.67 -14.57
CA LYS A 189 3.41 -12.69 -13.47
C LYS A 189 2.03 -12.46 -12.84
N LEU A 190 0.95 -12.47 -13.63
CA LEU A 190 -0.41 -12.39 -13.09
C LEU A 190 -0.75 -13.61 -12.26
N PHE A 191 -0.41 -14.80 -12.75
CA PHE A 191 -0.70 -16.06 -12.05
C PHE A 191 0.05 -16.15 -10.72
N ASP A 192 1.33 -15.83 -10.71
CA ASP A 192 2.13 -15.78 -9.48
C ASP A 192 1.60 -14.73 -8.51
N PHE A 193 1.28 -13.53 -9.01
CA PHE A 193 0.68 -12.48 -8.17
C PHE A 193 -0.61 -12.97 -7.52
N MET A 194 -1.54 -13.50 -8.32
CA MET A 194 -2.79 -14.06 -7.83
C MET A 194 -2.58 -15.23 -6.88
N ALA A 195 -1.59 -16.09 -7.09
CA ALA A 195 -1.27 -17.17 -6.16
C ALA A 195 -0.82 -16.63 -4.79
N GLY A 196 -0.04 -15.54 -4.77
CA GLY A 196 0.32 -14.83 -3.53
C GLY A 196 -0.89 -14.26 -2.81
N VAL A 197 -1.81 -13.63 -3.56
CA VAL A 197 -3.07 -13.10 -3.01
C VAL A 197 -3.95 -14.22 -2.45
N SER A 198 -4.20 -15.26 -3.24
CA SER A 198 -5.00 -16.42 -2.87
C SER A 198 -4.44 -17.15 -1.66
N THR A 199 -3.12 -17.19 -1.50
CA THR A 199 -2.48 -17.78 -0.30
C THR A 199 -2.92 -17.05 0.96
N VAL A 200 -2.89 -15.71 0.96
CA VAL A 200 -3.34 -14.94 2.13
C VAL A 200 -4.84 -15.01 2.30
N ALA A 201 -5.62 -14.97 1.21
CA ALA A 201 -7.07 -15.12 1.24
C ALA A 201 -7.50 -16.45 1.89
N GLU A 202 -6.86 -17.56 1.50
CA GLU A 202 -7.12 -18.89 2.08
C GLU A 202 -6.72 -18.94 3.56
N LEU A 203 -5.50 -18.50 3.90
CA LEU A 203 -4.99 -18.54 5.28
C LEU A 203 -5.75 -17.61 6.24
N SER A 204 -6.39 -16.56 5.72
CA SER A 204 -7.21 -15.62 6.50
C SER A 204 -8.71 -15.92 6.43
N GLU A 205 -9.12 -16.92 5.64
CA GLU A 205 -10.51 -17.28 5.38
C GLU A 205 -11.34 -16.10 4.81
N VAL A 206 -10.71 -15.23 4.01
CA VAL A 206 -11.36 -14.05 3.42
C VAL A 206 -11.51 -14.24 1.90
N PRO A 207 -12.74 -14.24 1.36
CA PRO A 207 -12.95 -14.51 -0.06
C PRO A 207 -12.53 -13.33 -0.95
N ILE A 208 -12.00 -13.66 -2.14
CA ILE A 208 -11.82 -12.70 -3.24
C ILE A 208 -13.15 -12.59 -3.97
N THR A 209 -13.74 -11.39 -4.02
CA THR A 209 -15.11 -11.19 -4.51
C THR A 209 -15.18 -10.40 -5.82
N ALA A 210 -14.13 -9.68 -6.20
CA ALA A 210 -14.11 -8.89 -7.43
C ALA A 210 -12.67 -8.62 -7.90
N GLY A 211 -12.53 -8.19 -9.16
CA GLY A 211 -11.27 -7.64 -9.61
C GLY A 211 -11.33 -6.99 -11.00
N SER A 212 -10.20 -6.40 -11.36
CA SER A 212 -9.93 -5.71 -12.63
C SER A 212 -8.51 -6.09 -13.09
N THR A 213 -8.37 -6.37 -14.38
CA THR A 213 -7.09 -6.72 -15.00
C THR A 213 -6.96 -6.03 -16.34
N LEU A 214 -5.92 -5.20 -16.49
CA LEU A 214 -5.72 -4.34 -17.66
C LEU A 214 -4.26 -4.28 -18.09
N ARG A 215 -4.01 -3.80 -19.31
CA ARG A 215 -2.67 -3.44 -19.77
C ARG A 215 -2.37 -1.98 -19.46
N ILE A 216 -1.18 -1.69 -18.95
CA ILE A 216 -0.71 -0.32 -18.70
C ILE A 216 -0.49 0.35 -20.06
N GLY A 217 -1.22 1.43 -20.36
CA GLY A 217 -0.98 2.27 -21.54
C GLY A 217 -1.10 1.56 -22.90
N GLY A 218 -1.64 0.34 -22.95
CA GLY A 218 -1.73 -0.45 -24.18
C GLY A 218 -0.35 -0.77 -24.77
N ASP A 219 -0.22 -0.59 -26.08
CA ASP A 219 1.00 -0.78 -26.87
C ASP A 219 2.02 0.37 -26.75
N MET A 220 1.64 1.47 -26.08
CA MET A 220 2.48 2.66 -25.91
C MET A 220 3.46 2.55 -24.74
N VAL A 221 3.25 1.58 -23.84
CA VAL A 221 4.08 1.38 -22.65
C VAL A 221 4.70 -0.01 -22.70
N ILE A 222 5.91 -0.06 -23.24
CA ILE A 222 6.68 -1.30 -23.40
C ILE A 222 7.45 -1.65 -22.14
N GLY A 223 7.64 -2.93 -21.89
CA GLY A 223 8.31 -3.51 -20.72
C GLY A 223 7.41 -4.45 -19.93
N ASN A 224 7.91 -4.90 -18.77
CA ASN A 224 7.34 -6.03 -18.03
C ASN A 224 6.84 -5.68 -16.62
N ARG A 225 6.59 -4.39 -16.36
CA ARG A 225 6.24 -3.91 -15.02
C ARG A 225 4.82 -4.34 -14.67
N LEU A 226 4.64 -4.74 -13.42
CA LEU A 226 3.34 -4.96 -12.80
C LEU A 226 3.07 -3.80 -11.82
N VAL A 227 1.87 -3.22 -11.91
CA VAL A 227 1.36 -2.19 -10.99
C VAL A 227 -0.07 -2.55 -10.59
N GLY A 228 -0.59 -1.90 -9.56
CA GLY A 228 -1.95 -2.15 -9.10
C GLY A 228 -2.07 -2.05 -7.59
N GLY A 229 -3.05 -2.75 -7.03
CA GLY A 229 -3.30 -2.80 -5.61
C GLY A 229 -4.43 -3.75 -5.27
N ILE A 230 -4.68 -3.84 -3.98
CA ILE A 230 -5.74 -4.67 -3.42
C ILE A 230 -6.58 -3.79 -2.52
N SER A 231 -7.88 -3.91 -2.65
CA SER A 231 -8.81 -3.38 -1.65
C SER A 231 -9.43 -4.50 -0.85
N ALA A 232 -9.84 -4.17 0.36
CA ALA A 232 -10.56 -5.08 1.22
C ALA A 232 -11.66 -4.32 1.96
N VAL A 233 -12.70 -5.07 2.31
CA VAL A 233 -13.82 -4.60 3.11
C VAL A 233 -13.89 -5.46 4.37
N GLY A 234 -14.04 -4.81 5.51
CA GLY A 234 -14.24 -5.44 6.81
C GLY A 234 -15.43 -4.86 7.56
N VAL A 235 -15.83 -5.55 8.61
CA VAL A 235 -16.94 -5.16 9.46
C VAL A 235 -16.47 -5.07 10.91
N ALA A 236 -16.77 -3.93 11.54
CA ALA A 236 -16.59 -3.74 12.97
C ALA A 236 -17.97 -3.55 13.63
N GLN A 237 -18.10 -4.04 14.86
CA GLN A 237 -19.31 -3.84 15.67
C GLN A 237 -19.04 -2.79 16.75
N ASN A 238 -20.01 -1.89 16.95
CA ASN A 238 -20.09 -0.89 18.03
C ASN A 238 -19.02 0.21 18.02
N LYS A 239 -17.73 -0.13 17.91
CA LYS A 239 -16.62 0.83 17.94
C LYS A 239 -15.47 0.44 17.01
N LEU A 240 -14.69 1.44 16.60
CA LEU A 240 -13.39 1.26 15.95
C LEU A 240 -12.26 1.39 16.98
N LEU A 241 -11.15 0.71 16.74
CA LEU A 241 -9.91 0.81 17.53
C LEU A 241 -9.00 1.93 16.98
N ALA A 242 -9.55 3.13 16.89
CA ALA A 242 -8.88 4.31 16.32
C ALA A 242 -7.87 4.95 17.28
N ARG A 243 -6.82 5.57 16.71
CA ARG A 243 -5.72 6.22 17.46
C ARG A 243 -6.21 7.27 18.46
N ARG A 244 -7.23 8.04 18.10
CA ARG A 244 -7.87 9.07 18.96
C ARG A 244 -8.46 8.55 20.28
N ASN A 245 -8.61 7.23 20.43
CA ASN A 245 -9.18 6.63 21.64
C ASN A 245 -8.15 6.35 22.74
N ILE A 246 -6.85 6.52 22.44
CA ILE A 246 -5.74 6.30 23.38
C ILE A 246 -5.83 7.29 24.55
N LYS A 247 -5.52 6.81 25.76
CA LYS A 247 -5.60 7.60 26.99
C LYS A 247 -4.31 7.52 27.80
N VAL A 248 -4.07 8.54 28.61
CA VAL A 248 -2.99 8.53 29.60
C VAL A 248 -3.19 7.36 30.56
N GLY A 249 -2.13 6.57 30.76
CA GLY A 249 -2.13 5.39 31.62
C GLY A 249 -2.34 4.06 30.88
N ASP A 250 -2.71 4.09 29.59
CA ASP A 250 -2.75 2.87 28.77
C ASP A 250 -1.36 2.24 28.68
N LYS A 251 -1.32 0.90 28.70
CA LYS A 251 -0.12 0.12 28.38
C LYS A 251 -0.01 -0.04 26.88
N ILE A 252 1.24 -0.04 26.41
CA ILE A 252 1.59 -0.26 25.01
C ILE A 252 2.25 -1.62 24.93
N LEU A 253 1.62 -2.54 24.21
CA LEU A 253 2.18 -3.84 23.89
C LEU A 253 2.62 -3.83 22.43
N MET A 254 3.67 -4.56 22.12
CA MET A 254 4.18 -4.75 20.78
C MET A 254 4.45 -6.24 20.57
N THR A 255 4.02 -6.80 19.44
CA THR A 255 4.38 -8.17 19.06
C THR A 255 5.76 -8.21 18.41
N GLU A 256 6.36 -9.39 18.30
CA GLU A 256 7.55 -9.56 17.45
C GLU A 256 7.29 -9.09 16.00
N GLY A 257 8.21 -8.29 15.46
CA GLY A 257 8.20 -7.84 14.07
C GLY A 257 9.19 -8.63 13.22
N ALA A 258 8.68 -9.36 12.23
CA ALA A 258 9.47 -10.12 11.25
C ALA A 258 9.54 -9.46 9.86
N GLY A 259 8.99 -8.25 9.72
CA GLY A 259 9.00 -7.49 8.49
C GLY A 259 7.94 -7.92 7.47
N GLY A 260 7.67 -7.01 6.55
CA GLY A 260 6.87 -7.28 5.35
C GLY A 260 7.60 -6.89 4.08
N GLY A 261 6.85 -6.40 3.09
CA GLY A 261 7.40 -6.17 1.76
C GLY A 261 8.66 -5.29 1.73
N THR A 262 8.82 -4.36 2.67
CA THR A 262 10.02 -3.52 2.81
C THR A 262 11.26 -4.32 3.22
N ILE A 263 11.15 -5.20 4.22
CA ILE A 263 12.25 -6.08 4.64
C ILE A 263 12.53 -7.11 3.56
N THR A 264 11.51 -7.69 2.95
CA THR A 264 11.64 -8.65 1.84
C THR A 264 12.37 -8.02 0.65
N THR A 265 12.02 -6.79 0.30
CA THR A 265 12.71 -6.02 -0.75
C THR A 265 14.18 -5.83 -0.38
N THR A 266 14.45 -5.40 0.85
CA THR A 266 15.82 -5.18 1.34
C THR A 266 16.64 -6.46 1.27
N ALA A 267 16.08 -7.59 1.73
CA ALA A 267 16.70 -8.90 1.69
C ALA A 267 17.08 -9.33 0.27
N ILE A 268 16.13 -9.25 -0.68
CA ILE A 268 16.35 -9.66 -2.08
C ILE A 268 17.44 -8.81 -2.73
N TYR A 269 17.34 -7.49 -2.64
CA TYR A 269 18.23 -6.57 -3.34
C TYR A 269 19.59 -6.38 -2.67
N SER A 270 19.76 -6.82 -1.42
CA SER A 270 21.06 -6.88 -0.74
C SER A 270 21.72 -8.28 -0.80
N GLY A 271 21.06 -9.27 -1.41
CA GLY A 271 21.58 -10.63 -1.54
C GLY A 271 21.43 -11.52 -0.29
N ASN A 272 20.61 -11.12 0.69
CA ASN A 272 20.38 -11.87 1.94
C ASN A 272 19.05 -12.65 1.85
N HIS A 273 18.94 -13.55 0.87
CA HIS A 273 17.68 -14.19 0.49
C HIS A 273 17.06 -15.08 1.59
N ASN A 274 17.86 -15.60 2.52
CA ASN A 274 17.39 -16.40 3.65
C ASN A 274 16.38 -15.64 4.54
N VAL A 275 16.48 -14.31 4.62
CA VAL A 275 15.58 -13.48 5.44
C VAL A 275 14.15 -13.47 4.89
N VAL A 276 13.95 -13.78 3.61
CA VAL A 276 12.61 -13.85 3.00
C VAL A 276 11.72 -14.86 3.75
N ASN A 277 12.29 -15.97 4.24
CA ASN A 277 11.54 -16.97 5.01
C ASN A 277 10.87 -16.38 6.25
N GLU A 278 11.55 -15.46 6.95
CA GLU A 278 11.02 -14.80 8.14
C GLU A 278 9.84 -13.90 7.79
N THR A 279 9.89 -13.25 6.63
CA THR A 279 8.84 -12.32 6.17
C THR A 279 7.59 -13.03 5.65
N MET A 280 7.68 -14.30 5.26
CA MET A 280 6.58 -15.07 4.64
C MET A 280 5.70 -15.77 5.70
N ASN A 281 4.99 -14.98 6.50
CA ASN A 281 4.08 -15.47 7.54
C ASN A 281 2.80 -14.62 7.65
N ILE A 282 1.80 -15.11 8.41
CA ILE A 282 0.55 -14.38 8.69
C ILE A 282 0.33 -14.11 10.19
N LYS A 283 1.38 -14.19 11.02
CA LYS A 283 1.28 -14.07 12.50
C LYS A 283 0.55 -12.81 12.94
N PHE A 284 0.76 -11.69 12.25
CA PHE A 284 0.03 -10.45 12.53
C PHE A 284 -1.49 -10.66 12.44
N LEU A 285 -1.97 -11.28 11.36
CA LEU A 285 -3.40 -11.49 11.13
C LEU A 285 -3.96 -12.47 12.18
N GLU A 286 -3.20 -13.52 12.52
CA GLU A 286 -3.55 -14.48 13.57
C GLU A 286 -3.69 -13.81 14.95
N ALA A 287 -2.74 -12.94 15.31
CA ALA A 287 -2.81 -12.13 16.53
C ALA A 287 -4.11 -11.33 16.58
N CYS A 288 -4.39 -10.55 15.53
CA CYS A 288 -5.60 -9.74 15.48
C CYS A 288 -6.87 -10.60 15.53
N ASN A 289 -6.94 -11.70 14.78
CA ASN A 289 -8.10 -12.58 14.75
C ASN A 289 -8.45 -13.12 16.15
N ILE A 290 -7.45 -13.52 16.95
CA ILE A 290 -7.69 -13.92 18.33
C ILE A 290 -8.15 -12.75 19.19
N LEU A 291 -7.51 -11.58 19.09
CA LEU A 291 -7.85 -10.41 19.92
C LEU A 291 -9.28 -9.93 19.67
N LEU A 292 -9.74 -9.95 18.41
CA LEU A 292 -11.10 -9.53 18.04
C LEU A 292 -12.19 -10.47 18.59
N LYS A 293 -11.85 -11.71 18.94
CA LYS A 293 -12.80 -12.71 19.47
C LYS A 293 -12.88 -12.74 20.99
N LYS A 294 -12.17 -11.86 21.69
CA LYS A 294 -12.02 -11.90 23.16
C LYS A 294 -12.88 -10.85 23.86
N GLU A 295 -13.37 -11.19 25.05
CA GLU A 295 -14.24 -10.30 25.82
C GLU A 295 -13.56 -8.99 26.25
N TYR A 296 -12.23 -9.00 26.41
CA TYR A 296 -11.44 -7.81 26.74
C TYR A 296 -11.24 -6.85 25.58
N LEU A 297 -11.75 -7.14 24.37
CA LEU A 297 -11.67 -6.22 23.21
C LEU A 297 -12.25 -4.82 23.55
N LYS A 298 -13.23 -4.76 24.44
CA LYS A 298 -13.80 -3.50 24.95
C LYS A 298 -12.78 -2.63 25.68
N ASP A 299 -11.76 -3.24 26.27
CA ASP A 299 -10.68 -2.61 27.05
C ASP A 299 -9.43 -2.31 26.21
N ILE A 300 -9.36 -2.82 24.98
CA ILE A 300 -8.43 -2.33 23.96
C ILE A 300 -8.94 -0.98 23.43
N ARG A 301 -8.09 0.04 23.48
CA ARG A 301 -8.38 1.42 23.08
C ARG A 301 -8.09 1.65 21.61
N ALA A 302 -6.91 1.23 21.19
CA ALA A 302 -6.47 1.32 19.81
C ALA A 302 -5.56 0.14 19.46
N MET A 303 -5.56 -0.23 18.18
CA MET A 303 -4.52 -1.06 17.59
C MET A 303 -3.90 -0.28 16.42
N CYS A 304 -2.59 -0.45 16.25
CA CYS A 304 -1.82 0.14 15.17
C CYS A 304 -0.77 -0.87 14.71
N ASP A 305 -0.15 -0.60 13.59
CA ASP A 305 0.87 -1.41 12.95
C ASP A 305 2.15 -0.60 12.77
N VAL A 306 3.31 -1.27 12.85
CA VAL A 306 4.62 -0.63 12.61
C VAL A 306 4.98 -0.72 11.12
N THR A 307 4.68 0.32 10.35
CA THR A 307 4.77 0.31 8.88
C THR A 307 5.83 1.27 8.31
N ASN A 308 5.59 1.83 7.13
CA ASN A 308 6.55 2.70 6.45
C ASN A 308 6.78 3.97 7.29
N GLY A 309 8.04 4.28 7.59
CA GLY A 309 8.43 5.28 8.60
C GLY A 309 8.83 4.67 9.96
N GLY A 310 8.51 3.39 10.16
CA GLY A 310 8.85 2.61 11.35
C GLY A 310 8.21 3.16 12.63
N LEU A 311 8.63 2.59 13.76
CA LEU A 311 8.06 2.94 15.06
C LEU A 311 8.14 4.44 15.34
N ARG A 312 9.19 5.14 14.88
CA ARG A 312 9.31 6.60 15.07
C ARG A 312 8.25 7.39 14.31
N GLY A 313 8.04 7.04 13.04
CA GLY A 313 7.03 7.69 12.20
C GLY A 313 5.63 7.46 12.78
N ASP A 314 5.33 6.21 13.12
CA ASP A 314 4.02 5.83 13.64
C ASP A 314 3.72 6.47 15.00
N LEU A 315 4.71 6.54 15.90
CA LEU A 315 4.53 7.23 17.19
C LEU A 315 4.27 8.73 17.02
N TYR A 316 4.86 9.38 16.03
CA TYR A 316 4.57 10.79 15.74
C TYR A 316 3.11 10.96 15.31
N GLU A 317 2.63 10.12 14.37
CA GLU A 317 1.23 10.16 13.92
C GLU A 317 0.24 9.84 15.06
N ILE A 318 0.55 8.82 15.86
CA ILE A 318 -0.26 8.41 17.02
C ILE A 318 -0.37 9.55 18.05
N ASN A 319 0.75 10.16 18.43
CA ASN A 319 0.77 11.25 19.41
C ASN A 319 0.00 12.49 18.90
N TYR A 320 0.12 12.78 17.61
CA TYR A 320 -0.60 13.88 16.97
C TYR A 320 -2.13 13.69 17.07
N GLU A 321 -2.62 12.50 16.75
CA GLU A 321 -4.06 12.20 16.75
C GLU A 321 -4.61 12.00 18.18
N ALA A 322 -3.89 11.28 19.03
CA ALA A 322 -4.30 10.99 20.41
C ALA A 322 -4.15 12.20 21.35
N LYS A 323 -3.36 13.21 20.99
CA LYS A 323 -3.01 14.36 21.83
C LYS A 323 -2.39 13.95 23.17
N THR A 324 -1.57 12.90 23.14
CA THR A 324 -0.84 12.37 24.30
C THR A 324 0.65 12.19 23.95
N GLY A 325 1.47 11.91 24.96
CA GLY A 325 2.87 11.52 24.79
C GLY A 325 3.07 10.04 25.13
N VAL A 326 4.11 9.43 24.57
CA VAL A 326 4.44 8.02 24.75
C VAL A 326 5.86 7.85 25.28
N THR A 327 6.06 6.90 26.20
CA THR A 327 7.38 6.46 26.67
C THR A 327 7.67 5.06 26.16
N ILE A 328 8.71 4.91 25.35
CA ILE A 328 9.18 3.62 24.82
C ILE A 328 10.54 3.29 25.41
N TYR A 329 10.75 2.02 25.75
CA TYR A 329 12.03 1.48 26.16
C TYR A 329 12.67 0.78 24.96
N GLU A 330 13.66 1.41 24.34
CA GLU A 330 14.27 0.95 23.08
C GLU A 330 14.84 -0.48 23.18
N ASP A 331 15.49 -0.82 24.28
CA ASP A 331 16.04 -2.16 24.51
C ASP A 331 14.96 -3.25 24.40
N ARG A 332 13.75 -2.97 24.92
CA ARG A 332 12.61 -3.89 24.83
C ARG A 332 12.04 -4.00 23.41
N VAL A 333 12.05 -2.90 22.65
CA VAL A 333 11.65 -2.93 21.24
C VAL A 333 12.65 -3.77 20.44
N ARG A 334 13.95 -3.61 20.70
CA ARG A 334 15.00 -4.37 20.03
C ARG A 334 14.83 -5.88 20.24
N GLU A 335 14.47 -6.31 21.45
CA GLU A 335 14.18 -7.71 21.77
C GLU A 335 12.96 -8.28 21.01
N LEU A 336 12.09 -7.42 20.48
CA LEU A 336 10.91 -7.78 19.69
C LEU A 336 11.16 -7.64 18.18
N VAL A 337 12.37 -7.32 17.74
CA VAL A 337 12.74 -7.46 16.32
C VAL A 337 13.19 -8.90 16.11
N ASN A 338 12.64 -9.56 15.09
CA ASN A 338 13.09 -10.91 14.72
C ASN A 338 14.62 -10.91 14.54
N PRO A 339 15.38 -11.81 15.19
CA PRO A 339 16.84 -11.74 15.21
C PRO A 339 17.51 -11.78 13.83
N VAL A 340 16.96 -12.56 12.90
CA VAL A 340 17.48 -12.69 11.52
C VAL A 340 17.22 -11.40 10.73
N VAL A 341 16.08 -10.75 10.97
CA VAL A 341 15.75 -9.44 10.41
C VAL A 341 16.63 -8.34 11.02
N LEU A 342 16.86 -8.38 12.34
CA LEU A 342 17.73 -7.42 13.01
C LEU A 342 19.16 -7.49 12.47
N GLU A 343 19.71 -8.69 12.31
CA GLU A 343 21.04 -8.91 11.73
C GLU A 343 21.12 -8.35 10.29
N LEU A 344 20.09 -8.57 9.46
CA LEU A 344 20.02 -7.97 8.13
C LEU A 344 20.11 -6.45 8.20
N LEU A 345 19.27 -5.84 9.02
CA LEU A 345 19.16 -4.39 9.14
C LEU A 345 20.47 -3.76 9.60
N GLU A 346 21.12 -4.34 10.62
CA GLU A 346 22.46 -3.94 11.07
C GLU A 346 23.50 -4.05 9.95
N LYS A 347 23.52 -5.17 9.24
CA LYS A 347 24.46 -5.43 8.14
C LYS A 347 24.35 -4.43 7.00
N VAL A 348 23.12 -4.01 6.65
CA VAL A 348 22.88 -3.05 5.56
C VAL A 348 22.88 -1.59 6.04
N GLY A 349 23.07 -1.33 7.33
CA GLY A 349 23.05 0.01 7.92
C GLY A 349 21.67 0.67 7.91
N VAL A 350 20.60 -0.13 8.00
CA VAL A 350 19.22 0.36 8.10
C VAL A 350 18.78 0.31 9.56
N ASP A 351 18.19 1.42 10.00
CA ASP A 351 17.71 1.58 11.36
C ASP A 351 16.35 0.89 11.55
N TYR A 352 16.28 -0.10 12.46
CA TYR A 352 15.07 -0.89 12.72
C TYR A 352 13.90 -0.05 13.26
N LEU A 353 14.17 1.12 13.84
CA LEU A 353 13.13 2.03 14.32
C LEU A 353 12.56 2.93 13.21
N GLY A 354 13.23 2.99 12.06
CA GLY A 354 12.85 3.83 10.92
C GLY A 354 12.27 3.05 9.72
N VAL A 355 12.06 1.74 9.87
CA VAL A 355 11.58 0.85 8.81
C VAL A 355 10.36 0.05 9.27
N SER A 356 9.56 -0.42 8.32
CA SER A 356 8.42 -1.30 8.59
C SER A 356 8.89 -2.64 9.16
N LEU A 357 8.58 -2.87 10.43
CA LEU A 357 8.79 -4.16 11.11
C LEU A 357 7.58 -5.09 10.99
N ASP A 358 6.43 -4.56 10.55
CA ASP A 358 5.16 -5.27 10.46
C ASP A 358 4.76 -5.91 11.81
N ALA A 359 4.94 -5.14 12.88
CA ALA A 359 4.59 -5.51 14.26
C ALA A 359 3.27 -4.86 14.68
N LEU A 360 2.48 -5.55 15.50
CA LEU A 360 1.22 -5.05 16.04
C LEU A 360 1.48 -4.27 17.33
N LEU A 361 0.96 -3.04 17.40
CA LEU A 361 0.89 -2.22 18.61
C LEU A 361 -0.52 -2.27 19.19
N ILE A 362 -0.61 -2.53 20.50
CA ILE A 362 -1.89 -2.62 21.23
C ILE A 362 -1.87 -1.63 22.39
N TYR A 363 -2.80 -0.68 22.37
CA TYR A 363 -3.04 0.25 23.48
C TYR A 363 -4.21 -0.26 24.30
N CYS A 364 -3.99 -0.60 25.57
CA CYS A 364 -4.99 -1.23 26.42
C CYS A 364 -4.87 -0.79 27.88
N SER A 365 -5.92 -1.03 28.68
CA SER A 365 -5.83 -0.81 30.13
C SER A 365 -4.86 -1.81 30.78
N GLU A 366 -4.21 -1.39 31.87
CA GLU A 366 -3.29 -2.23 32.63
C GLU A 366 -3.89 -3.58 33.05
N SER A 367 -5.18 -3.58 33.41
CA SER A 367 -5.93 -4.75 33.87
C SER A 367 -6.01 -5.91 32.86
N VAL A 368 -5.88 -5.65 31.56
CA VAL A 368 -6.00 -6.68 30.51
C VAL A 368 -4.68 -7.03 29.84
N SER A 369 -3.63 -6.23 30.08
CA SER A 369 -2.33 -6.38 29.42
C SER A 369 -1.71 -7.77 29.58
N GLY A 370 -1.73 -8.34 30.78
CA GLY A 370 -1.19 -9.68 31.05
C GLY A 370 -1.97 -10.80 30.34
N GLN A 371 -3.30 -10.67 30.25
CA GLN A 371 -4.12 -11.66 29.54
C GLN A 371 -3.88 -11.61 28.02
N ILE A 372 -3.73 -10.40 27.46
CA ILE A 372 -3.39 -10.22 26.03
C ILE A 372 -2.07 -10.93 25.71
N ILE A 373 -1.03 -10.70 26.53
CA ILE A 373 0.28 -11.35 26.35
C ILE A 373 0.14 -12.88 26.42
N SER A 374 -0.60 -13.40 27.43
CA SER A 374 -0.81 -14.83 27.58
C SER A 374 -1.54 -15.46 26.39
N ASP A 375 -2.55 -14.79 25.86
CA ASP A 375 -3.33 -15.28 24.72
C ASP A 375 -2.50 -15.29 23.43
N LEU A 376 -1.69 -14.25 23.18
CA LEU A 376 -0.78 -14.21 22.03
C LEU A 376 0.32 -15.27 22.15
N ALA A 377 0.90 -15.44 23.34
CA ALA A 377 1.90 -16.47 23.58
C ALA A 377 1.35 -17.89 23.34
N SER A 378 0.05 -18.13 23.61
CA SER A 378 -0.59 -19.43 23.39
C SER A 378 -0.61 -19.88 21.92
N ILE A 379 -0.44 -18.94 20.98
CA ILE A 379 -0.30 -19.20 19.53
C ILE A 379 1.10 -18.88 18.99
N ASN A 380 2.12 -18.90 19.87
CA ASN A 380 3.52 -18.65 19.52
C ASN A 380 3.79 -17.24 18.94
N ILE A 381 3.04 -16.25 19.40
CA ILE A 381 3.30 -14.83 19.12
C ILE A 381 3.94 -14.21 20.37
N LYS A 382 5.18 -13.77 20.21
CA LYS A 382 5.98 -13.14 21.26
C LYS A 382 5.53 -11.71 21.52
#